data_AF-A0A523A6G6-F1
#
_entry.id   AF-A0A523A6G6-F1
#
_cell.length_a   1.000
_cell.length_b   1.000
_cell.length_c   1.000
_cell.angle_alpha   90.00
_cell.angle_beta   90.00
_cell.angle_gamma   90.00
#
_symmetry.space_group_name_H-M   'P 1'
#
loop_
_entity.id
_entity.type
_entity.pdbx_description
1 polymer ?
#
loop_
_entity_poly.entity_id
_entity_poly.type
_entity_poly.pdbx_seq_one_letter_code
_entity_poly.pdbx_strand_id
1 'polypeptide(L)'
;MIIYQRQSAGKPLGCGGYLLLIILGALLLGGAPWLINIFGMILFGLVFVVLTAMAFSWVFSLYIRRQIRRYEQSQSEIHNIFVFLLVHILVRIAQLDHAVTRAETTAINEFFRIHLGYNYHQLLWVKELIGEAITSTLTLDDLLTEFRRRFDYEPRLILLELIYRVSYTSEKVSAQELLILQRIADFLEIQSYDHQAIRAQYQARARGGVGDAVSRDVHHYHTMGLEPGADFEQIKKAYRNLSKQYHPDKVNHLGEEFRRVAEEKMKEINESYHYFKKQQTQN
;
A
#
# COMPACT_ATOMS: atom_id res chain seq x y z
N MET A 1 -47.66 45.06 43.07
CA MET A 1 -48.38 45.11 41.79
C MET A 1 -47.37 45.03 40.66
N ILE A 2 -47.03 43.83 40.18
CA ILE A 2 -46.55 43.58 38.81
C ILE A 2 -47.08 42.18 38.42
N ILE A 3 -47.95 42.17 37.43
CA ILE A 3 -48.68 41.01 36.91
C ILE A 3 -47.82 40.41 35.80
N TYR A 4 -47.52 39.11 35.87
CA TYR A 4 -46.93 38.36 34.76
C TYR A 4 -48.07 37.94 33.81
N GLN A 5 -48.23 38.67 32.72
CA GLN A 5 -49.18 38.36 31.66
C GLN A 5 -48.50 37.49 30.60
N ARG A 6 -48.79 36.18 30.61
CA ARG A 6 -48.30 35.23 29.60
C ARG A 6 -49.25 35.23 28.40
N GLN A 7 -48.92 35.97 27.36
CA GLN A 7 -49.59 35.85 26.05
C GLN A 7 -49.13 34.56 25.35
N SER A 8 -50.03 33.61 25.19
CA SER A 8 -49.85 32.43 24.34
C SER A 8 -50.19 32.76 22.89
N ALA A 9 -49.19 33.02 22.07
CA ALA A 9 -49.34 33.05 20.62
C ALA A 9 -49.64 31.63 20.12
N GLY A 10 -50.79 31.44 19.47
CA GLY A 10 -51.15 30.19 18.83
C GLY A 10 -50.15 29.84 17.73
N LYS A 11 -49.39 28.76 17.91
CA LYS A 11 -48.52 28.23 16.86
C LYS A 11 -49.39 27.77 15.69
N PRO A 12 -49.10 28.15 14.43
CA PRO A 12 -49.79 27.57 13.29
C PRO A 12 -49.58 26.04 13.32
N LEU A 13 -50.64 25.28 13.00
CA LEU A 13 -50.54 23.83 12.90
C LEU A 13 -49.37 23.49 11.98
N GLY A 14 -48.33 22.86 12.55
CA GLY A 14 -47.21 22.35 11.77
C GLY A 14 -47.71 21.35 10.73
N CYS A 15 -46.98 21.21 9.63
CA CYS A 15 -47.29 20.38 8.46
C CYS A 15 -47.88 18.98 8.79
N GLY A 16 -47.52 18.39 9.94
CA GLY A 16 -48.08 17.12 10.42
C GLY A 16 -49.56 17.14 10.84
N GLY A 17 -50.12 18.28 11.26
CA GLY A 17 -51.54 18.38 11.68
C GLY A 17 -52.51 18.28 10.51
N TYR A 18 -52.14 18.83 9.35
CA TYR A 18 -52.93 18.72 8.13
C TYR A 18 -52.92 17.31 7.55
N LEU A 19 -51.78 16.61 7.63
CA LEU A 19 -51.66 15.21 7.23
C LEU A 19 -52.59 14.30 8.04
N LEU A 20 -52.69 14.51 9.35
CA LEU A 20 -53.57 13.73 10.22
C LEU A 20 -55.05 13.96 9.92
N LEU A 21 -55.47 15.20 9.63
CA LEU A 21 -56.85 15.51 9.26
C LEU A 21 -57.24 14.91 7.89
N ILE A 22 -56.32 14.89 6.92
CA ILE A 22 -56.52 14.26 5.61
C ILE A 22 -56.66 12.73 5.74
N ILE A 23 -55.79 12.11 6.55
CA ILE A 23 -55.84 10.66 6.83
C ILE A 23 -57.15 10.29 7.53
N LEU A 24 -57.58 11.08 8.53
CA LEU A 24 -58.85 10.88 9.25
C LEU A 24 -60.07 11.01 8.33
N GLY A 25 -60.08 12.01 7.45
CA GLY A 25 -61.13 12.21 6.44
C GLY A 25 -61.21 11.06 5.43
N ALA A 26 -60.06 10.56 4.95
CA ALA A 26 -60.00 9.40 4.06
C ALA A 26 -60.51 8.11 4.73
N LEU A 27 -60.25 7.93 6.03
CA LEU A 27 -60.71 6.79 6.82
C LEU A 27 -62.23 6.81 7.05
N LEU A 28 -62.81 7.98 7.32
CA LEU A 28 -64.26 8.17 7.52
C LEU A 28 -65.09 7.98 6.23
N LEU A 29 -64.50 8.22 5.06
CA LEU A 29 -65.15 8.08 3.75
C LEU A 29 -64.99 6.67 3.12
N GLY A 30 -64.50 5.68 3.88
CA GLY A 30 -64.31 4.31 3.39
C GLY A 30 -63.04 4.11 2.53
N GLY A 31 -62.10 5.06 2.54
CA GLY A 31 -60.85 5.02 1.79
C GLY A 31 -59.74 4.15 2.41
N ALA A 32 -60.04 3.40 3.48
CA ALA A 32 -59.07 2.51 4.15
C ALA A 32 -58.40 1.48 3.19
N PRO A 33 -59.11 0.83 2.24
CA PRO A 33 -58.47 -0.05 1.25
C PRO A 33 -57.47 0.67 0.34
N TRP A 34 -57.73 1.95 0.03
CA TRP A 34 -56.87 2.77 -0.81
C TRP A 34 -55.56 3.12 -0.10
N LEU A 35 -55.63 3.48 1.19
CA LEU A 35 -54.45 3.70 2.04
C LEU A 35 -53.60 2.42 2.15
N ILE A 36 -54.22 1.27 2.44
CA ILE A 36 -53.51 -0.02 2.53
C ILE A 36 -52.78 -0.35 1.22
N ASN A 37 -53.40 -0.12 0.07
CA ASN A 37 -52.78 -0.33 -1.23
C ASN A 37 -51.59 0.60 -1.47
N ILE A 38 -51.68 1.89 -1.09
CA ILE A 38 -50.56 2.84 -1.20
C ILE A 38 -49.40 2.44 -0.30
N PHE A 39 -49.68 2.09 0.96
CA PHE A 39 -48.65 1.60 1.88
C PHE A 39 -48.03 0.30 1.38
N GLY A 40 -48.82 -0.62 0.83
CA GLY A 40 -48.33 -1.85 0.20
C GLY A 40 -47.42 -1.58 -0.99
N MET A 41 -47.78 -0.65 -1.88
CA MET A 41 -46.94 -0.24 -3.02
C MET A 41 -45.63 0.42 -2.58
N ILE A 42 -45.67 1.27 -1.54
CA ILE A 42 -44.46 1.92 -1.00
C ILE A 42 -43.55 0.88 -0.36
N LEU A 43 -44.09 -0.02 0.47
CA LEU A 43 -43.31 -1.08 1.11
C LEU A 43 -42.72 -2.03 0.07
N PHE A 44 -43.52 -2.45 -0.91
CA PHE A 44 -43.05 -3.30 -2.01
C PHE A 44 -41.97 -2.60 -2.84
N GLY A 45 -42.16 -1.32 -3.17
CA GLY A 45 -41.16 -0.51 -3.87
C GLY A 45 -39.86 -0.39 -3.08
N LEU A 46 -39.92 -0.18 -1.77
CA LEU A 46 -38.75 -0.14 -0.90
C LEU A 46 -38.02 -1.49 -0.87
N VAL A 47 -38.75 -2.59 -0.68
CA VAL A 47 -38.20 -3.95 -0.71
C VAL A 47 -37.57 -4.22 -2.09
N PHE A 48 -38.22 -3.83 -3.18
CA PHE A 48 -37.69 -3.98 -4.53
C PHE A 48 -36.39 -3.19 -4.72
N VAL A 49 -36.30 -1.95 -4.25
CA VAL A 49 -35.07 -1.14 -4.31
C VAL A 49 -33.95 -1.80 -3.49
N VAL A 50 -34.25 -2.31 -2.29
CA VAL A 50 -33.27 -3.02 -1.46
C VAL A 50 -32.79 -4.30 -2.16
N LEU A 51 -33.70 -5.12 -2.68
CA LEU A 51 -33.37 -6.37 -3.37
C LEU A 51 -32.56 -6.12 -4.64
N THR A 52 -32.92 -5.09 -5.43
CA THR A 52 -32.15 -4.72 -6.63
C THR A 52 -30.77 -4.17 -6.27
N ALA A 53 -30.63 -3.39 -5.20
CA ALA A 53 -29.34 -2.94 -4.69
C ALA A 53 -28.47 -4.10 -4.20
N MET A 54 -29.05 -5.08 -3.49
CA MET A 54 -28.35 -6.29 -3.06
C MET A 54 -27.91 -7.14 -4.25
N ALA A 55 -28.79 -7.36 -5.24
CA ALA A 55 -28.47 -8.09 -6.46
C ALA A 55 -27.37 -7.38 -7.25
N PHE A 56 -27.45 -6.05 -7.40
CA PHE A 56 -26.41 -5.25 -8.03
C PHE A 56 -25.07 -5.35 -7.30
N SER A 57 -25.08 -5.22 -5.97
CA SER A 57 -23.87 -5.38 -5.13
C SER A 57 -23.23 -6.76 -5.30
N TRP A 58 -24.04 -7.83 -5.34
CA TRP A 58 -23.57 -9.18 -5.58
C TRP A 58 -22.97 -9.37 -6.98
N VAL A 59 -23.67 -8.90 -8.03
CA VAL A 59 -23.18 -8.94 -9.42
C VAL A 59 -21.89 -8.14 -9.58
N PHE A 60 -21.83 -6.94 -9.00
CA PHE A 60 -20.64 -6.10 -9.01
C PHE A 60 -19.47 -6.78 -8.29
N SER A 61 -19.72 -7.41 -7.13
CA SER A 61 -18.71 -8.17 -6.40
C SER A 61 -18.18 -9.36 -7.21
N LEU A 62 -19.04 -10.06 -7.95
CA LEU A 62 -18.61 -11.12 -8.88
C LEU A 62 -17.81 -10.57 -10.06
N TYR A 63 -18.19 -9.41 -10.59
CA TYR A 63 -17.45 -8.74 -11.65
C TYR A 63 -16.02 -8.40 -11.21
N ILE A 64 -15.85 -7.79 -10.04
CA ILE A 64 -14.53 -7.46 -9.49
C ILE A 64 -13.69 -8.74 -9.28
N ARG A 65 -14.25 -9.78 -8.64
CA ARG A 65 -13.55 -11.06 -8.44
C ARG A 65 -13.17 -11.77 -9.74
N ARG A 66 -13.94 -11.60 -10.82
CA ARG A 66 -13.57 -12.11 -12.14
C ARG A 66 -12.39 -11.35 -12.74
N GLN A 67 -12.35 -10.03 -12.57
CA GLN A 67 -11.22 -9.20 -13.04
C GLN A 67 -9.93 -9.56 -12.31
N ILE A 68 -9.98 -9.72 -10.99
CA ILE A 68 -8.80 -10.09 -10.20
C ILE A 68 -8.27 -11.46 -10.60
N ARG A 69 -9.13 -12.48 -10.67
CA ARG A 69 -8.73 -13.83 -11.10
C ARG A 69 -8.12 -13.86 -12.50
N ARG A 70 -8.62 -13.05 -13.43
CA ARG A 70 -8.03 -12.94 -14.78
C ARG A 70 -6.61 -12.38 -14.73
N TYR A 71 -6.36 -11.40 -13.86
CA TYR A 71 -5.02 -10.87 -13.68
C TYR A 71 -4.09 -11.90 -13.02
N GLU A 72 -4.50 -12.49 -11.91
CA GLU A 72 -3.75 -13.54 -11.20
C GLU A 72 -3.38 -14.71 -12.12
N GLN A 73 -4.32 -15.20 -12.93
CA GLN A 73 -4.09 -16.27 -13.91
C GLN A 73 -3.20 -15.87 -15.09
N SER A 74 -3.07 -14.56 -15.37
CA SER A 74 -2.21 -14.08 -16.45
C SER A 74 -0.74 -14.03 -16.05
N GLN A 75 -0.44 -14.09 -14.74
CA GLN A 75 0.91 -13.99 -14.19
C GLN A 75 1.44 -15.37 -13.81
N SER A 76 2.75 -15.46 -13.59
CA SER A 76 3.38 -16.69 -13.11
C SER A 76 3.03 -16.95 -11.65
N GLU A 77 3.06 -18.23 -11.24
CA GLU A 77 2.85 -18.60 -9.83
C GLU A 77 3.88 -17.91 -8.91
N ILE A 78 5.14 -17.83 -9.36
CA ILE A 78 6.23 -17.21 -8.59
C ILE A 78 5.99 -15.70 -8.40
N HIS A 79 5.52 -15.00 -9.44
CA HIS A 79 5.08 -13.60 -9.32
C HIS A 79 3.96 -13.47 -8.29
N ASN A 80 2.92 -14.30 -8.40
CA ASN A 80 1.77 -14.24 -7.51
C ASN A 80 2.17 -14.44 -6.05
N ILE A 81 3.02 -15.42 -5.77
CA ILE A 81 3.56 -15.68 -4.42
C ILE A 81 4.41 -14.50 -3.93
N PHE A 82 5.26 -13.92 -4.79
CA PHE A 82 6.09 -12.78 -4.41
C PHE A 82 5.22 -11.59 -3.99
N VAL A 83 4.25 -11.20 -4.81
CA VAL A 83 3.36 -10.06 -4.53
C VAL A 83 2.49 -10.35 -3.30
N PHE A 84 1.94 -11.57 -3.18
CA PHE A 84 1.19 -12.00 -2.01
C PHE A 84 2.00 -11.80 -0.72
N LEU A 85 3.23 -12.33 -0.68
CA LEU A 85 4.10 -12.22 0.50
C LEU A 85 4.52 -10.78 0.76
N LEU A 86 4.88 -10.02 -0.28
CA LEU A 86 5.21 -8.60 -0.17
C LEU A 86 4.07 -7.81 0.48
N VAL A 87 2.85 -7.93 -0.03
CA VAL A 87 1.68 -7.22 0.51
C VAL A 87 1.42 -7.64 1.95
N HIS A 88 1.46 -8.95 2.25
CA HIS A 88 1.25 -9.44 3.60
C HIS A 88 2.31 -8.92 4.57
N ILE A 89 3.59 -8.92 4.17
CA ILE A 89 4.69 -8.39 4.98
C ILE A 89 4.50 -6.88 5.24
N LEU A 90 4.20 -6.09 4.22
CA LEU A 90 3.97 -4.65 4.37
C LEU A 90 2.80 -4.35 5.33
N VAL A 91 1.70 -5.10 5.22
CA VAL A 91 0.56 -4.97 6.13
C VAL A 91 0.94 -5.39 7.55
N ARG A 92 1.72 -6.46 7.73
CA ARG A 92 2.20 -6.86 9.07
C ARG A 92 3.10 -5.81 9.69
N ILE A 93 3.99 -5.19 8.93
CA ILE A 93 4.84 -4.10 9.41
C ILE A 93 3.96 -2.94 9.91
N ALA A 94 2.96 -2.53 9.13
CA ALA A 94 2.02 -1.48 9.53
C ALA A 94 1.21 -1.85 10.80
N GLN A 95 0.91 -3.14 11.01
CA GLN A 95 0.20 -3.61 12.21
C GLN A 95 1.03 -3.64 13.49
N LEU A 96 2.37 -3.48 13.44
CA LEU A 96 3.21 -3.64 14.62
C LEU A 96 3.03 -2.53 15.66
N ASP A 97 2.78 -1.30 15.20
CA ASP A 97 2.64 -0.15 16.09
C ASP A 97 1.19 0.03 16.57
N HIS A 98 0.23 -0.18 15.66
CA HIS A 98 -1.19 0.01 15.93
C HIS A 98 -2.07 -0.73 14.91
N ALA A 99 -3.39 -0.70 15.10
CA ALA A 99 -4.31 -1.23 14.13
C ALA A 99 -4.17 -0.47 12.80
N VAL A 100 -4.11 -1.22 11.69
CA VAL A 100 -3.90 -0.66 10.36
C VAL A 100 -4.94 0.41 10.03
N THR A 101 -4.43 1.59 9.74
CA THR A 101 -5.19 2.78 9.41
C THR A 101 -5.49 2.85 7.91
N ARG A 102 -6.48 3.70 7.56
CA ARG A 102 -6.75 4.04 6.16
C ARG A 102 -5.56 4.72 5.49
N ALA A 103 -4.75 5.46 6.25
CA ALA A 103 -3.57 6.13 5.72
C ALA A 103 -2.51 5.11 5.27
N GLU A 104 -2.25 4.08 6.06
CA GLU A 104 -1.27 3.03 5.73
C GLU A 104 -1.70 2.19 4.53
N THR A 105 -2.96 1.75 4.50
CA THR A 105 -3.49 1.03 3.32
C THR A 105 -3.47 1.90 2.06
N THR A 106 -3.68 3.21 2.20
CA THR A 106 -3.56 4.15 1.08
C THR A 106 -2.10 4.29 0.65
N ALA A 107 -1.14 4.38 1.58
CA ALA A 107 0.28 4.45 1.27
C ALA A 107 0.77 3.20 0.52
N ILE A 108 0.35 2.00 0.97
CA ILE A 108 0.66 0.75 0.25
C ILE A 108 0.05 0.78 -1.17
N ASN A 109 -1.22 1.14 -1.31
CA ASN A 109 -1.86 1.23 -2.64
C ASN A 109 -1.14 2.23 -3.56
N GLU A 110 -0.77 3.38 -3.02
CA GLU A 110 -0.08 4.43 -3.76
C GLU A 110 1.32 3.98 -4.18
N PHE A 111 2.01 3.23 -3.32
CA PHE A 111 3.29 2.62 -3.63
C PHE A 111 3.20 1.68 -4.84
N PHE A 112 2.23 0.75 -4.84
CA PHE A 112 2.04 -0.15 -5.98
C PHE A 112 1.69 0.63 -7.26
N ARG A 113 0.91 1.71 -7.15
CA ARG A 113 0.56 2.57 -8.29
C ARG A 113 1.74 3.34 -8.85
N ILE A 114 2.43 4.12 -8.02
CA ILE A 114 3.50 5.04 -8.44
C ILE A 114 4.80 4.28 -8.68
N HIS A 115 5.25 3.48 -7.71
CA HIS A 115 6.59 2.90 -7.71
C HIS A 115 6.65 1.56 -8.45
N LEU A 116 5.57 0.79 -8.46
CA LEU A 116 5.49 -0.45 -9.24
C LEU A 116 4.68 -0.29 -10.53
N GLY A 117 4.09 0.89 -10.80
CA GLY A 117 3.39 1.18 -12.05
C GLY A 117 2.11 0.37 -12.25
N TYR A 118 1.47 -0.08 -11.18
CA TYR A 118 0.26 -0.89 -11.27
C TYR A 118 -0.90 -0.06 -11.80
N ASN A 119 -1.59 -0.60 -12.81
CA ASN A 119 -2.80 -0.02 -13.36
C ASN A 119 -4.01 -0.27 -12.44
N TYR A 120 -5.16 0.33 -12.79
CA TYR A 120 -6.39 0.21 -12.00
C TYR A 120 -6.80 -1.24 -11.72
N HIS A 121 -6.71 -2.14 -12.71
CA HIS A 121 -7.11 -3.54 -12.56
C HIS A 121 -6.16 -4.31 -11.63
N GLN A 122 -4.85 -4.07 -11.73
CA GLN A 122 -3.84 -4.66 -10.87
C GLN A 122 -4.01 -4.21 -9.41
N LEU A 123 -4.36 -2.94 -9.20
CA LEU A 123 -4.64 -2.41 -7.87
C LEU A 123 -5.90 -3.03 -7.22
N LEU A 124 -6.84 -3.58 -7.99
CA LEU A 124 -7.96 -4.34 -7.41
C LEU A 124 -7.46 -5.59 -6.68
N TRP A 125 -6.48 -6.28 -7.26
CA TRP A 125 -5.86 -7.45 -6.65
C TRP A 125 -5.05 -7.08 -5.41
N VAL A 126 -4.25 -6.01 -5.48
CA VAL A 126 -3.51 -5.50 -4.31
C VAL A 126 -4.47 -5.16 -3.16
N LYS A 127 -5.64 -4.56 -3.44
CA LYS A 127 -6.65 -4.29 -2.42
C LYS A 127 -7.26 -5.55 -1.80
N GLU A 128 -7.48 -6.59 -2.59
CA GLU A 128 -7.92 -7.90 -2.10
C GLU A 128 -6.85 -8.49 -1.17
N LEU A 129 -5.59 -8.52 -1.60
CA LEU A 129 -4.46 -9.00 -0.79
C LEU A 129 -4.27 -8.22 0.51
N ILE A 130 -4.46 -6.90 0.51
CA ILE A 130 -4.42 -6.09 1.73
C ILE A 130 -5.55 -6.51 2.69
N GLY A 131 -6.76 -6.70 2.17
CA GLY A 131 -7.91 -7.16 2.96
C GLY A 131 -7.68 -8.55 3.58
N GLU A 132 -7.14 -9.47 2.80
CA GLU A 132 -6.71 -10.79 3.26
C GLU A 132 -5.63 -10.70 4.35
N ALA A 133 -4.60 -9.89 4.13
CA ALA A 133 -3.50 -9.71 5.08
C ALA A 133 -3.96 -9.14 6.42
N ILE A 134 -4.90 -8.19 6.41
CA ILE A 134 -5.44 -7.58 7.64
C ILE A 134 -6.15 -8.64 8.51
N THR A 135 -6.86 -9.59 7.89
CA THR A 135 -7.67 -10.61 8.57
C THR A 135 -6.94 -11.93 8.82
N SER A 136 -5.81 -12.13 8.15
CA SER A 136 -4.98 -13.32 8.28
C SER A 136 -4.40 -13.45 9.70
N THR A 137 -4.06 -14.67 10.12
CA THR A 137 -3.37 -14.98 11.38
C THR A 137 -1.87 -15.20 11.22
N LEU A 138 -1.34 -15.14 9.99
CA LEU A 138 0.08 -15.36 9.70
C LEU A 138 0.95 -14.28 10.33
N THR A 139 1.97 -14.68 11.09
CA THR A 139 2.90 -13.73 11.71
C THR A 139 3.91 -13.21 10.69
N LEU A 140 4.60 -12.11 11.03
CA LEU A 140 5.68 -11.59 10.19
C LEU A 140 6.80 -12.65 10.00
N ASP A 141 7.13 -13.40 11.05
CA ASP A 141 8.17 -14.44 10.98
C ASP A 141 7.77 -15.60 10.05
N ASP A 142 6.50 -16.00 10.05
CA ASP A 142 5.99 -17.03 9.13
C ASP A 142 6.15 -16.60 7.68
N LEU A 143 5.79 -15.35 7.38
CA LEU A 143 5.88 -14.78 6.04
C LEU A 143 7.33 -14.67 5.56
N LEU A 144 8.23 -14.19 6.43
CA LEU A 144 9.65 -14.08 6.11
C LEU A 144 10.31 -15.46 5.96
N THR A 145 9.87 -16.46 6.74
CA THR A 145 10.33 -17.85 6.60
C THR A 145 9.93 -18.42 5.25
N GLU A 146 8.67 -18.28 4.87
CA GLU A 146 8.18 -18.76 3.59
C GLU A 146 8.86 -18.03 2.43
N PHE A 147 9.06 -16.71 2.56
CA PHE A 147 9.78 -15.94 1.55
C PHE A 147 11.22 -16.43 1.39
N ARG A 148 11.97 -16.56 2.48
CA ARG A 148 13.36 -17.06 2.45
C ARG A 148 13.47 -18.45 1.85
N ARG A 149 12.50 -19.32 2.12
CA ARG A 149 12.48 -20.69 1.60
C ARG A 149 12.18 -20.75 0.10
N ARG A 150 11.39 -19.83 -0.42
CA ARG A 150 10.92 -19.81 -1.82
C ARG A 150 11.87 -19.09 -2.77
N PHE A 151 12.60 -18.10 -2.28
CA PHE A 151 13.34 -17.18 -3.12
C PHE A 151 14.84 -17.18 -2.83
N ASP A 152 15.63 -17.06 -3.91
CA ASP A 152 17.08 -16.89 -3.85
C ASP A 152 17.49 -15.55 -3.22
N TYR A 153 18.80 -15.27 -3.18
CA TYR A 153 19.33 -14.06 -2.55
C TYR A 153 18.86 -12.76 -3.22
N GLU A 154 18.82 -12.72 -4.55
CA GLU A 154 18.54 -11.51 -5.31
C GLU A 154 17.08 -11.03 -5.14
N PRO A 155 16.03 -11.88 -5.24
CA PRO A 155 14.67 -11.46 -4.87
C PRO A 155 14.51 -11.04 -3.40
N ARG A 156 15.28 -11.62 -2.47
CA ARG A 156 15.28 -11.20 -1.05
C ARG A 156 15.82 -9.79 -0.87
N LEU A 157 16.87 -9.41 -1.63
CA LEU A 157 17.33 -8.03 -1.69
C LEU A 157 16.26 -7.09 -2.25
N ILE A 158 15.59 -7.48 -3.34
CA ILE A 158 14.49 -6.68 -3.89
C ILE A 158 13.35 -6.51 -2.89
N LEU A 159 12.94 -7.56 -2.17
CA LEU A 159 11.93 -7.45 -1.12
C LEU A 159 12.35 -6.42 -0.06
N LEU A 160 13.57 -6.53 0.47
CA LEU A 160 14.07 -5.59 1.49
C LEU A 160 14.09 -4.15 0.95
N GLU A 161 14.58 -3.97 -0.27
CA GLU A 161 14.59 -2.69 -0.96
C GLU A 161 13.18 -2.07 -1.07
N LEU A 162 12.18 -2.87 -1.46
CA LEU A 162 10.79 -2.42 -1.55
C LEU A 162 10.23 -2.04 -0.18
N ILE A 163 10.51 -2.82 0.86
CA ILE A 163 10.07 -2.51 2.22
C ILE A 163 10.65 -1.16 2.66
N TYR A 164 11.93 -0.90 2.43
CA TYR A 164 12.54 0.40 2.71
C TYR A 164 11.86 1.53 1.93
N ARG A 165 11.54 1.34 0.64
CA ARG A 165 10.80 2.35 -0.15
C ARG A 165 9.46 2.70 0.49
N VAL A 166 8.69 1.69 0.92
CA VAL A 166 7.38 1.93 1.56
C VAL A 166 7.54 2.63 2.91
N SER A 167 8.43 2.14 3.77
CA SER A 167 8.65 2.73 5.11
C SER A 167 9.05 4.20 5.03
N TYR A 168 9.92 4.55 4.07
CA TYR A 168 10.39 5.93 3.87
C TYR A 168 9.44 6.82 3.03
N THR A 169 8.28 6.30 2.61
CA THR A 169 7.22 7.13 2.00
C THR A 169 6.44 7.91 3.05
N SER A 170 6.40 7.43 4.30
CA SER A 170 5.81 8.12 5.44
C SER A 170 6.69 9.27 5.93
N GLU A 171 6.09 10.28 6.58
CA GLU A 171 6.80 11.53 6.94
C GLU A 171 8.07 11.32 7.80
N LYS A 172 8.05 10.36 8.73
CA LYS A 172 9.22 9.99 9.55
C LYS A 172 9.20 8.51 9.91
N VAL A 173 10.32 7.82 9.65
CA VAL A 173 10.53 6.44 10.10
C VAL A 173 10.90 6.44 11.59
N SER A 174 10.16 5.69 12.39
CA SER A 174 10.38 5.59 13.83
C SER A 174 11.61 4.74 14.18
N ALA A 175 12.16 4.89 15.39
CA ALA A 175 13.26 4.04 15.83
C ALA A 175 12.85 2.55 15.95
N GLN A 176 11.58 2.28 16.25
CA GLN A 176 11.04 0.93 16.31
C GLN A 176 10.94 0.30 14.92
N GLU A 177 10.47 1.07 13.92
CA GLU A 177 10.46 0.63 12.52
C GLU A 177 11.87 0.29 12.03
N LEU A 178 12.89 1.09 12.39
CA LEU A 178 14.28 0.78 12.03
C LEU A 178 14.78 -0.55 12.63
N LEU A 179 14.36 -0.89 13.87
CA LEU A 179 14.69 -2.18 14.49
C LEU A 179 13.97 -3.33 13.77
N ILE A 180 12.73 -3.11 13.32
CA ILE A 180 11.97 -4.08 12.53
C ILE A 180 12.66 -4.33 11.18
N LEU A 181 13.10 -3.28 10.49
CA LEU A 181 13.83 -3.40 9.22
C LEU A 181 15.15 -4.16 9.37
N GLN A 182 15.87 -3.93 10.49
CA GLN A 182 17.07 -4.72 10.83
C GLN A 182 16.72 -6.20 11.00
N ARG A 183 15.71 -6.50 11.81
CA ARG A 183 15.26 -7.86 12.05
C ARG A 183 14.82 -8.55 10.75
N ILE A 184 14.13 -7.84 9.86
CA ILE A 184 13.72 -8.38 8.55
C ILE A 184 14.94 -8.76 7.72
N ALA A 185 15.95 -7.88 7.64
CA ALA A 185 17.18 -8.17 6.91
C ALA A 185 17.91 -9.40 7.46
N ASP A 186 18.01 -9.50 8.79
CA ASP A 186 18.64 -10.64 9.47
C ASP A 186 17.86 -11.94 9.18
N PHE A 187 16.53 -11.89 9.23
CA PHE A 187 15.66 -13.05 8.98
C PHE A 187 15.71 -13.52 7.52
N LEU A 188 15.82 -12.58 6.59
CA LEU A 188 16.02 -12.88 5.17
C LEU A 188 17.46 -13.31 4.85
N GLU A 189 18.35 -13.37 5.84
CA GLU A 189 19.78 -13.68 5.68
C GLU A 189 20.47 -12.76 4.68
N ILE A 190 20.10 -11.48 4.68
CA ILE A 190 20.78 -10.46 3.90
C ILE A 190 22.13 -10.18 4.53
N GLN A 191 23.19 -10.15 3.73
CA GLN A 191 24.52 -9.84 4.20
C GLN A 191 24.54 -8.44 4.83
N SER A 192 25.24 -8.29 5.96
CA SER A 192 25.28 -7.03 6.71
C SER A 192 25.75 -5.85 5.85
N TYR A 193 26.67 -6.11 4.92
CA TYR A 193 27.15 -5.13 3.94
C TYR A 193 26.01 -4.60 3.05
N ASP A 194 25.24 -5.50 2.44
CA ASP A 194 24.15 -5.11 1.53
C ASP A 194 23.03 -4.40 2.31
N HIS A 195 22.71 -4.86 3.52
CA HIS A 195 21.72 -4.21 4.37
C HIS A 195 22.14 -2.81 4.79
N GLN A 196 23.40 -2.62 5.20
CA GLN A 196 23.95 -1.31 5.54
C GLN A 196 23.91 -0.36 4.34
N ALA A 197 24.22 -0.84 3.13
CA ALA A 197 24.14 -0.04 1.92
C ALA A 197 22.73 0.48 1.66
N ILE A 198 21.73 -0.42 1.68
CA ILE A 198 20.32 -0.06 1.51
C ILE A 198 19.91 0.95 2.58
N ARG A 199 20.17 0.65 3.85
CA ARG A 199 19.82 1.53 4.98
C ARG A 199 20.44 2.91 4.85
N ALA A 200 21.73 2.99 4.55
CA ALA A 200 22.46 4.26 4.42
C ALA A 200 21.88 5.12 3.29
N GLN A 201 21.54 4.50 2.15
CA GLN A 201 20.92 5.19 1.03
C GLN A 201 19.60 5.86 1.42
N TYR A 202 18.68 5.13 2.07
CA TYR A 202 17.39 5.66 2.48
C TYR A 202 17.50 6.72 3.57
N GLN A 203 18.40 6.52 4.54
CA GLN A 203 18.67 7.52 5.57
C GLN A 203 19.25 8.81 4.98
N ALA A 204 20.16 8.71 4.02
CA ALA A 204 20.72 9.87 3.32
C ALA A 204 19.65 10.62 2.52
N ARG A 205 18.78 9.89 1.81
CA ARG A 205 17.67 10.47 1.05
C ARG A 205 16.67 11.21 1.94
N ALA A 206 16.31 10.63 3.08
CA ALA A 206 15.36 11.20 4.03
C ALA A 206 15.85 12.50 4.69
N ARG A 207 17.16 12.67 4.83
CA ARG A 207 17.76 13.89 5.40
C ARG A 207 17.75 15.11 4.46
N GLY A 208 17.26 14.95 3.22
CA GLY A 208 17.10 16.05 2.27
C GLY A 208 18.40 16.46 1.61
N GLY A 209 18.73 15.78 0.51
CA GLY A 209 19.50 16.32 -0.63
C GLY A 209 20.81 17.08 -0.35
N VAL A 210 21.91 16.34 -0.48
CA VAL A 210 23.24 16.72 -1.01
C VAL A 210 23.36 18.12 -1.65
N GLY A 211 23.71 19.13 -0.86
CA GLY A 211 24.06 20.47 -1.35
C GLY A 211 25.55 20.65 -1.69
N ASP A 212 26.44 19.91 -1.02
CA ASP A 212 27.89 20.09 -1.11
C ASP A 212 28.59 18.95 -1.88
N ALA A 213 29.77 19.23 -2.45
CA ALA A 213 30.59 18.23 -3.14
C ALA A 213 30.99 17.06 -2.23
N VAL A 214 31.33 17.32 -0.97
CA VAL A 214 31.58 16.29 0.05
C VAL A 214 30.35 15.41 0.25
N SER A 215 29.15 16.02 0.23
CA SER A 215 27.90 15.29 0.34
C SER A 215 27.59 14.43 -0.90
N ARG A 216 28.13 14.78 -2.07
CA ARG A 216 28.03 13.95 -3.30
C ARG A 216 28.93 12.73 -3.24
N ASP A 217 30.18 12.89 -2.81
CA ASP A 217 31.09 11.77 -2.61
C ASP A 217 30.49 10.76 -1.63
N VAL A 218 30.04 11.26 -0.47
CA VAL A 218 29.41 10.44 0.58
C VAL A 218 28.17 9.71 0.05
N HIS A 219 27.33 10.36 -0.76
CA HIS A 219 26.18 9.71 -1.39
C HIS A 219 26.60 8.57 -2.32
N HIS A 220 27.59 8.77 -3.19
CA HIS A 220 28.05 7.73 -4.10
C HIS A 220 28.74 6.57 -3.37
N TYR A 221 29.49 6.84 -2.29
CA TYR A 221 30.04 5.78 -1.44
C TYR A 221 28.91 4.97 -0.80
N HIS A 222 27.90 5.62 -0.21
CA HIS A 222 26.76 4.93 0.39
C HIS A 222 25.92 4.13 -0.62
N THR A 223 25.68 4.66 -1.82
CA THR A 223 25.00 3.93 -2.91
C THR A 223 25.75 2.65 -3.30
N MET A 224 27.08 2.66 -3.16
CA MET A 224 27.92 1.50 -3.39
C MET A 224 28.17 0.66 -2.12
N GLY A 225 27.53 0.99 -0.99
CA GLY A 225 27.74 0.29 0.30
C GLY A 225 29.12 0.49 0.90
N LEU A 226 29.84 1.55 0.53
CA LEU A 226 31.20 1.82 0.97
C LEU A 226 31.23 2.98 1.98
N GLU A 227 32.26 2.97 2.82
CA GLU A 227 32.60 4.10 3.68
C GLU A 227 33.32 5.20 2.87
N PRO A 228 33.14 6.48 3.23
CA PRO A 228 33.87 7.57 2.60
C PRO A 228 35.39 7.37 2.68
N GLY A 229 36.07 7.51 1.54
CA GLY A 229 37.51 7.32 1.42
C GLY A 229 37.95 5.89 1.02
N ALA A 230 37.00 5.02 0.67
CA ALA A 230 37.33 3.73 0.06
C ALA A 230 38.17 3.91 -1.22
N ASP A 231 39.16 3.03 -1.42
CA ASP A 231 40.03 3.08 -2.59
C ASP A 231 39.30 2.64 -3.88
N PHE A 232 39.89 2.93 -5.04
CA PHE A 232 39.26 2.60 -6.30
C PHE A 232 39.15 1.10 -6.59
N GLU A 233 40.01 0.26 -5.99
CA GLU A 233 39.90 -1.20 -6.12
C GLU A 233 38.71 -1.74 -5.31
N GLN A 234 38.45 -1.19 -4.14
CA GLN A 234 37.25 -1.45 -3.33
C GLN A 234 36.00 -1.01 -4.11
N ILE A 235 36.02 0.16 -4.74
CA ILE A 235 34.93 0.65 -5.60
C ILE A 235 34.66 -0.31 -6.78
N LYS A 236 35.70 -0.77 -7.49
CA LYS A 236 35.53 -1.78 -8.56
C LYS A 236 34.95 -3.10 -8.04
N LYS A 237 35.39 -3.55 -6.86
CA LYS A 237 34.91 -4.80 -6.26
C LYS A 237 33.44 -4.68 -5.87
N ALA A 238 33.06 -3.59 -5.21
CA ALA A 238 31.68 -3.28 -4.86
C ALA A 238 30.79 -3.23 -6.11
N TYR A 239 31.24 -2.53 -7.16
CA TYR A 239 30.54 -2.47 -8.44
C TYR A 239 30.24 -3.86 -9.01
N ARG A 240 31.26 -4.73 -9.13
CA ARG A 240 31.07 -6.09 -9.67
C ARG A 240 30.12 -6.94 -8.83
N ASN A 241 30.13 -6.77 -7.51
CA ASN A 241 29.26 -7.51 -6.60
C ASN A 241 27.81 -7.03 -6.74
N LEU A 242 27.59 -5.73 -6.61
CA LEU A 242 26.27 -5.11 -6.74
C LEU A 242 25.66 -5.35 -8.13
N SER A 243 26.47 -5.30 -9.20
CA SER A 243 25.99 -5.62 -10.55
C SER A 243 25.52 -7.06 -10.71
N LYS A 244 26.09 -8.02 -9.97
CA LYS A 244 25.61 -9.42 -10.00
C LYS A 244 24.32 -9.59 -9.21
N GLN A 245 24.20 -8.89 -8.09
CA GLN A 245 23.05 -8.96 -7.19
C GLN A 245 21.81 -8.28 -7.80
N TYR A 246 21.96 -7.08 -8.36
CA TYR A 246 20.86 -6.28 -8.92
C TYR A 246 20.69 -6.45 -10.44
N HIS A 247 21.26 -7.50 -11.05
CA HIS A 247 21.09 -7.71 -12.49
C HIS A 247 19.60 -7.98 -12.80
N PRO A 248 18.98 -7.28 -13.77
CA PRO A 248 17.55 -7.43 -14.06
C PRO A 248 17.15 -8.88 -14.36
N ASP A 249 18.00 -9.64 -15.05
CA ASP A 249 17.76 -11.06 -15.35
C ASP A 249 17.54 -11.93 -14.10
N LYS A 250 18.13 -11.56 -12.95
CA LYS A 250 17.97 -12.31 -11.69
C LYS A 250 16.56 -12.28 -11.15
N VAL A 251 15.79 -11.26 -11.52
CA VAL A 251 14.42 -11.04 -11.04
C VAL A 251 13.40 -10.93 -12.17
N ASN A 252 13.82 -11.17 -13.41
CA ASN A 252 12.94 -11.12 -14.58
C ASN A 252 11.74 -12.09 -14.46
N HIS A 253 11.92 -13.22 -13.79
CA HIS A 253 10.86 -14.21 -13.55
C HIS A 253 9.78 -13.74 -12.55
N LEU A 254 10.05 -12.67 -11.80
CA LEU A 254 9.10 -12.09 -10.85
C LEU A 254 8.12 -11.13 -11.52
N GLY A 255 8.39 -10.64 -12.73
CA GLY A 255 7.55 -9.66 -13.42
C GLY A 255 8.30 -8.37 -13.78
N GLU A 256 7.71 -7.60 -14.70
CA GLU A 256 8.26 -6.37 -15.25
C GLU A 256 8.49 -5.29 -14.18
N GLU A 257 7.61 -5.18 -13.19
CA GLU A 257 7.75 -4.19 -12.12
C GLU A 257 9.00 -4.43 -11.26
N PHE A 258 9.35 -5.69 -10.97
CA PHE A 258 10.50 -6.01 -10.14
C PHE A 258 11.79 -5.97 -10.96
N ARG A 259 11.70 -6.32 -12.25
CA ARG A 259 12.79 -6.07 -13.19
C ARG A 259 13.14 -4.59 -13.26
N ARG A 260 12.14 -3.70 -13.38
CA ARG A 260 12.35 -2.25 -13.36
C ARG A 260 12.99 -1.76 -12.07
N VAL A 261 12.60 -2.30 -10.91
CA VAL A 261 13.25 -1.97 -9.63
C VAL A 261 14.73 -2.34 -9.64
N ALA A 262 15.08 -3.50 -10.18
CA ALA A 262 16.48 -3.90 -10.35
C ALA A 262 17.22 -3.02 -11.37
N GLU A 263 16.58 -2.65 -12.49
CA GLU A 263 17.13 -1.73 -13.49
C GLU A 263 17.42 -0.34 -12.91
N GLU A 264 16.49 0.23 -12.13
CA GLU A 264 16.66 1.49 -11.42
C GLU A 264 17.87 1.43 -10.49
N LYS A 265 17.99 0.34 -9.72
CA LYS A 265 19.17 0.14 -8.85
C LYS A 265 20.46 0.01 -9.62
N MET A 266 20.46 -0.79 -10.67
CA MET A 266 21.63 -0.95 -11.52
C MET A 266 22.08 0.39 -12.11
N LYS A 267 21.12 1.24 -12.49
CA LYS A 267 21.40 2.60 -12.96
C LYS A 267 22.06 3.45 -11.88
N GLU A 268 21.52 3.48 -10.66
CA GLU A 268 22.12 4.20 -9.51
C GLU A 268 23.56 3.73 -9.21
N ILE A 269 23.79 2.42 -9.27
CA ILE A 269 25.11 1.79 -9.08
C ILE A 269 26.08 2.20 -10.20
N ASN A 270 25.63 2.14 -11.46
CA ASN A 270 26.43 2.54 -12.62
C ASN A 270 26.80 4.03 -12.55
N GLU A 271 25.86 4.90 -12.19
CA GLU A 271 26.10 6.33 -12.02
C GLU A 271 27.18 6.60 -10.96
N SER A 272 27.10 5.91 -9.82
CA SER A 272 28.08 6.04 -8.74
C SER A 272 29.47 5.53 -9.13
N TYR A 273 29.54 4.41 -9.84
CA TYR A 273 30.82 3.92 -10.37
C TYR A 273 31.43 4.88 -11.40
N HIS A 274 30.61 5.42 -12.31
CA HIS A 274 31.07 6.39 -13.31
C HIS A 274 31.56 7.69 -12.67
N TYR A 275 30.94 8.13 -11.59
CA TYR A 275 31.37 9.28 -10.81
C TYR A 275 32.80 9.11 -10.29
N PHE A 276 33.07 8.02 -9.55
CA PHE A 276 34.41 7.76 -9.02
C PHE A 276 35.45 7.48 -10.10
N LYS A 277 35.05 6.80 -11.19
CA LYS A 277 35.95 6.55 -12.32
C LYS A 277 36.42 7.86 -12.97
N LYS A 278 35.55 8.86 -13.10
CA LYS A 278 35.91 10.18 -13.62
C LYS A 278 36.88 10.90 -12.70
N GLN A 279 36.63 10.90 -11.38
CA GLN A 279 37.54 11.50 -10.39
C GLN A 279 38.93 10.87 -10.44
N GLN A 280 39.02 9.54 -10.56
CA GLN A 280 40.31 8.86 -10.64
C GLN A 280 41.10 9.22 -11.91
N THR A 281 40.42 9.50 -13.02
CA THR A 281 41.08 9.86 -14.28
C THR A 281 41.52 11.33 -14.31
N GLN A 282 40.97 12.16 -13.44
CA GLN A 282 41.29 13.60 -13.32
C GLN A 282 42.40 13.89 -12.28
N ASN A 283 42.71 12.92 -11.42
CA ASN A 283 43.80 12.95 -10.45
C ASN A 283 45.03 12.21 -10.99
#